data_AF-A0A670IID9-F1
#
_entry.id   AF-A0A670IID9-F1
#
_cell.length_a   1.000
_cell.length_b   1.000
_cell.length_c   1.000
_cell.angle_alpha   90.00
_cell.angle_beta   90.00
_cell.angle_gamma   90.00
#
_symmetry.space_group_name_H-M   'P 1'
#
loop_
_entity.id
_entity.type
_entity.pdbx_description
1 polymer ?
#
loop_
_entity_poly.entity_id
_entity_poly.type
_entity_poly.pdbx_seq_one_letter_code
_entity_poly.pdbx_strand_id
1 'polypeptide(L)'
;MLTENSAWRLGLVHAFAFCLFLSDCFAQIRYSVPEELTRGAFVGNVAKDLGMDVTKLAAANLQVLSDSDSQYFSVNVNTGIIIVNDRIDREQLCGQNLRCFLHLKLAIENPVEFYRIEVEILDINDNAPVFSSSTISLQIYELAALGLALSAFCTFDSCFSTKGASRELF
;
A
#
# COMPACT_ATOMS: atom_id res chain seq x y z
N MET A 1 58.39 -16.19 -9.62
CA MET A 1 57.23 -16.29 -8.71
C MET A 1 56.34 -15.05 -8.87
N LEU A 2 55.52 -14.94 -9.92
CA LEU A 2 54.51 -13.86 -10.05
C LEU A 2 53.30 -14.26 -10.91
N THR A 3 52.87 -15.53 -10.91
CA THR A 3 51.72 -15.98 -11.72
C THR A 3 50.63 -16.70 -10.92
N GLU A 4 50.74 -16.77 -9.59
CA GLU A 4 49.81 -17.54 -8.76
C GLU A 4 48.61 -16.72 -8.26
N ASN A 5 48.63 -15.39 -8.40
CA ASN A 5 47.58 -14.49 -7.88
C ASN A 5 46.53 -14.06 -8.92
N SER A 6 46.73 -14.34 -10.21
CA SER A 6 45.83 -13.89 -11.29
C SER A 6 44.66 -14.84 -11.55
N ALA A 7 44.87 -16.15 -11.36
CA ALA A 7 43.85 -17.17 -11.63
C ALA A 7 42.64 -17.05 -10.69
N TRP A 8 42.88 -16.81 -9.40
CA TRP A 8 41.80 -16.62 -8.40
C TRP A 8 41.00 -15.34 -8.65
N ARG A 9 41.65 -14.29 -9.14
CA ARG A 9 41.01 -13.01 -9.48
C ARG A 9 40.09 -13.16 -10.70
N LEU A 10 40.52 -13.88 -11.73
CA LEU A 10 39.69 -14.20 -12.89
C LEU A 10 38.52 -15.11 -12.52
N GLY A 11 38.74 -16.12 -11.66
CA GLY A 11 37.67 -16.99 -11.15
C GLY A 11 36.62 -16.21 -10.34
N LEU A 12 37.06 -15.30 -9.48
CA LEU A 12 36.16 -14.42 -8.71
C LEU A 12 35.37 -13.48 -9.62
N VAL A 13 35.99 -12.90 -10.65
CA VAL A 13 35.27 -12.03 -11.60
C VAL A 13 34.22 -12.81 -12.41
N HIS A 14 34.52 -14.03 -12.85
CA HIS A 14 33.54 -14.87 -13.55
C HIS A 14 32.42 -15.34 -12.62
N ALA A 15 32.72 -15.70 -11.38
CA ALA A 15 31.72 -16.05 -10.38
C ALA A 15 30.81 -14.86 -10.04
N PHE A 16 31.39 -13.66 -9.90
CA PHE A 16 30.64 -12.44 -9.63
C PHE A 16 29.77 -12.04 -10.84
N ALA A 17 30.30 -12.15 -12.06
CA ALA A 17 29.52 -11.93 -13.29
C ALA A 17 28.37 -12.94 -13.42
N PHE A 18 28.62 -14.22 -13.15
CA PHE A 18 27.60 -15.27 -13.16
C PHE A 18 26.51 -15.03 -12.10
N CYS A 19 26.88 -14.59 -10.89
CA CYS A 19 25.90 -14.19 -9.87
C CYS A 19 25.07 -12.95 -10.28
N LEU A 20 25.67 -11.98 -10.99
CA LEU A 20 24.94 -10.84 -11.53
C LEU A 20 23.95 -11.26 -12.63
N PHE A 21 24.26 -12.32 -13.40
CA PHE A 21 23.33 -12.93 -14.37
C PHE A 21 22.21 -13.75 -13.73
N LEU A 22 22.37 -14.23 -12.49
CA LEU A 22 21.37 -15.01 -11.74
C LEU A 22 20.43 -14.15 -10.88
N SER A 23 20.49 -12.82 -11.01
CA SER A 23 19.57 -11.93 -10.30
C SER A 23 18.22 -11.92 -11.01
N ASP A 24 17.44 -12.99 -10.85
CA ASP A 24 16.02 -12.98 -11.19
C ASP A 24 15.31 -12.03 -10.22
N CYS A 25 15.08 -10.80 -10.69
CA CYS A 25 14.20 -9.87 -10.02
C CYS A 25 12.76 -10.37 -10.25
N PHE A 26 12.14 -10.96 -9.24
CA PHE A 26 10.69 -11.14 -9.24
C PHE A 26 10.05 -9.76 -9.35
N ALA A 27 9.48 -9.46 -10.52
CA ALA A 27 8.74 -8.22 -10.74
C ALA A 27 7.43 -8.30 -9.94
N GLN A 28 7.40 -7.62 -8.79
CA GLN A 28 6.20 -7.48 -7.98
C GLN A 28 5.39 -6.27 -8.49
N ILE A 29 4.16 -6.50 -8.92
CA ILE A 29 3.27 -5.44 -9.42
C ILE A 29 2.64 -4.73 -8.21
N ARG A 30 2.67 -3.40 -8.23
CA ARG A 30 2.14 -2.59 -7.14
C ARG A 30 1.29 -1.43 -7.64
N TYR A 31 0.12 -1.28 -7.05
CA TYR A 31 -0.78 -0.15 -7.26
C TYR A 31 -1.02 0.58 -5.94
N SER A 32 -1.55 1.80 -6.05
CA SER A 32 -2.04 2.55 -4.90
C SER A 32 -3.38 3.17 -5.24
N VAL A 33 -4.32 3.06 -4.30
CA VAL A 33 -5.65 3.64 -4.44
C VAL A 33 -6.07 4.29 -3.12
N PRO A 34 -6.76 5.43 -3.15
CA PRO A 34 -7.40 5.94 -1.96
C PRO A 34 -8.47 4.96 -1.45
N GLU A 35 -8.70 5.00 -0.15
CA GLU A 35 -9.94 4.44 0.41
C GLU A 35 -11.17 5.21 -0.07
N GLU A 36 -12.36 4.75 0.33
CA GLU A 36 -13.65 5.37 -0.04
C GLU A 36 -13.98 5.40 -1.54
N LEU A 37 -13.25 4.64 -2.36
CA LEU A 37 -13.59 4.47 -3.76
C LEU A 37 -14.92 3.71 -3.91
N THR A 38 -15.76 4.22 -4.82
CA THR A 38 -17.02 3.57 -5.18
C THR A 38 -16.77 2.26 -5.92
N ARG A 39 -17.69 1.30 -5.76
CA ARG A 39 -17.68 0.05 -6.53
C ARG A 39 -17.61 0.34 -8.04
N GLY A 40 -16.77 -0.41 -8.74
CA GLY A 40 -16.48 -0.22 -10.16
C GLY A 40 -15.36 0.79 -10.46
N ALA A 41 -14.79 1.46 -9.45
CA ALA A 41 -13.65 2.35 -9.65
C ALA A 41 -12.44 1.57 -10.20
N PHE A 42 -11.71 2.19 -11.11
CA PHE A 42 -10.52 1.60 -11.73
C PHE A 42 -9.33 1.63 -10.76
N VAL A 43 -8.62 0.50 -10.66
CA VAL A 43 -7.40 0.36 -9.83
C VAL A 43 -6.16 0.32 -10.72
N GLY A 44 -6.15 -0.57 -11.72
CA GLY A 44 -4.97 -0.82 -12.54
C GLY A 44 -5.25 -1.77 -13.70
N ASN A 45 -4.25 -1.94 -14.57
CA ASN A 45 -4.31 -2.87 -15.70
C ASN A 45 -3.11 -3.81 -15.67
N VAL A 46 -3.34 -5.01 -15.14
CA VAL A 46 -2.29 -6.03 -15.00
C VAL A 46 -1.81 -6.56 -16.34
N ALA A 47 -2.69 -6.67 -17.34
CA ALA A 47 -2.29 -7.16 -18.65
C ALA A 47 -1.23 -6.26 -19.29
N LYS A 48 -1.42 -4.93 -19.18
CA LYS A 48 -0.46 -3.95 -19.67
C LYS A 48 0.89 -4.07 -18.95
N ASP A 49 0.88 -4.24 -17.63
CA ASP A 49 2.10 -4.33 -16.83
C ASP A 49 2.84 -5.66 -17.06
N LEU A 50 2.12 -6.72 -17.45
CA LEU A 50 2.67 -7.99 -17.92
C LEU A 50 3.11 -7.97 -19.40
N GLY A 51 2.90 -6.86 -20.12
CA GLY A 51 3.19 -6.77 -21.56
C GLY A 51 2.29 -7.66 -22.43
N MET A 52 1.11 -8.01 -21.92
CA MET A 52 0.11 -8.84 -22.58
C MET A 52 -1.03 -7.99 -23.15
N ASP A 53 -1.39 -8.26 -24.40
CA ASP A 53 -2.61 -7.72 -25.01
C ASP A 53 -3.80 -8.65 -24.73
N VAL A 54 -5.02 -8.17 -24.95
CA VAL A 54 -6.29 -8.91 -24.73
C VAL A 54 -6.27 -10.31 -25.38
N THR A 55 -5.69 -10.43 -26.57
CA THR A 55 -5.58 -11.70 -27.31
C THR A 55 -4.58 -12.66 -26.67
N LYS A 56 -3.44 -12.15 -26.18
CA LYS A 56 -2.43 -12.95 -25.48
C LYS A 56 -2.95 -13.40 -24.12
N LEU A 57 -3.66 -12.52 -23.41
CA LEU A 57 -4.25 -12.82 -22.11
C LEU A 57 -5.29 -13.95 -22.22
N ALA A 58 -6.14 -13.89 -23.25
CA ALA A 58 -7.10 -14.95 -23.55
C ALA A 58 -6.42 -16.30 -23.85
N ALA A 59 -5.31 -16.30 -24.59
CA ALA A 59 -4.54 -17.52 -24.86
C ALA A 59 -3.81 -18.05 -23.61
N ALA A 60 -3.36 -17.15 -22.74
CA ALA A 60 -2.62 -17.49 -21.53
C ALA A 60 -3.53 -18.02 -20.40
N ASN A 61 -4.85 -17.79 -20.51
CA ASN A 61 -5.88 -18.18 -19.54
C ASN A 61 -5.61 -17.64 -18.13
N LEU A 62 -5.83 -16.33 -17.96
CA LEU A 62 -5.66 -15.66 -16.67
C LEU A 62 -6.74 -16.11 -15.66
N GLN A 63 -6.30 -16.50 -14.47
CA GLN A 63 -7.16 -16.87 -13.35
C GLN A 63 -6.85 -16.05 -12.11
N VAL A 64 -7.90 -15.69 -11.38
CA VAL A 64 -7.78 -15.06 -10.06
C VAL A 64 -7.74 -16.16 -9.02
N LEU A 65 -6.66 -16.22 -8.24
CA LEU A 65 -6.58 -17.08 -7.07
C LEU A 65 -7.20 -16.32 -5.91
N SER A 66 -8.38 -16.75 -5.47
CA SER A 66 -9.07 -16.14 -4.34
C SER A 66 -8.21 -16.23 -3.08
N ASP A 67 -8.04 -15.09 -2.42
CA ASP A 67 -7.41 -14.95 -1.09
C ASP A 67 -8.34 -14.11 -0.20
N SER A 68 -8.01 -13.90 1.08
CA SER A 68 -8.85 -13.14 2.03
C SER A 68 -9.24 -11.73 1.53
N ASP A 69 -8.36 -11.11 0.75
CA ASP A 69 -8.51 -9.72 0.30
C ASP A 69 -9.19 -9.62 -1.07
N SER A 70 -9.45 -10.76 -1.72
CA SER A 70 -10.04 -10.81 -3.07
C SER A 70 -11.49 -10.32 -3.14
N GLN A 71 -12.15 -10.12 -2.00
CA GLN A 71 -13.48 -9.51 -1.94
C GLN A 71 -13.50 -8.01 -2.30
N TYR A 72 -12.39 -7.30 -2.09
CA TYR A 72 -12.32 -5.86 -2.32
C TYR A 72 -12.05 -5.48 -3.77
N PHE A 73 -11.49 -6.41 -4.55
CA PHE A 73 -11.12 -6.17 -5.95
C PHE A 73 -11.68 -7.26 -6.86
N SER A 74 -12.14 -6.85 -8.03
CA SER A 74 -12.50 -7.75 -9.11
C SER A 74 -11.52 -7.57 -10.26
N VAL A 75 -11.06 -8.67 -10.85
CA VAL A 75 -10.18 -8.65 -12.02
C VAL A 75 -10.94 -9.20 -13.21
N ASN A 76 -11.02 -8.41 -14.27
CA ASN A 76 -11.57 -8.90 -15.53
C ASN A 76 -10.51 -9.75 -16.25
N VAL A 77 -10.71 -11.07 -16.25
CA VAL A 77 -9.77 -12.03 -16.84
C VAL A 77 -9.55 -11.87 -18.35
N ASN A 78 -10.48 -11.22 -19.07
CA ASN A 78 -10.35 -10.98 -20.50
C ASN A 78 -9.50 -9.74 -20.80
N THR A 79 -9.61 -8.69 -19.98
CA THR A 79 -8.94 -7.41 -20.23
C THR A 79 -7.75 -7.13 -19.31
N GLY A 80 -7.61 -7.88 -18.22
CA GLY A 80 -6.62 -7.64 -17.17
C GLY A 80 -6.89 -6.40 -16.32
N ILE A 81 -8.08 -5.80 -16.42
CA ILE A 81 -8.43 -4.60 -15.65
C ILE A 81 -8.87 -5.01 -14.24
N ILE A 82 -8.28 -4.36 -13.25
CA ILE A 82 -8.64 -4.48 -11.83
C ILE A 82 -9.55 -3.31 -11.46
N ILE A 83 -10.68 -3.64 -10.84
CA ILE A 83 -11.66 -2.67 -10.34
C ILE A 83 -11.97 -2.92 -8.87
N VAL A 84 -12.45 -1.89 -8.18
CA VAL A 84 -12.98 -1.99 -6.81
C VAL A 84 -14.30 -2.77 -6.85
N ASN A 85 -14.40 -3.84 -6.09
CA ASN A 85 -15.61 -4.66 -5.97
C ASN A 85 -16.47 -4.23 -4.78
N ASP A 86 -15.83 -3.97 -3.64
CA ASP A 86 -16.47 -3.52 -2.40
C ASP A 86 -15.77 -2.27 -1.85
N ARG A 87 -16.52 -1.47 -1.08
CA ARG A 87 -15.99 -0.26 -0.43
C ARG A 87 -14.88 -0.66 0.53
N ILE A 88 -13.76 0.05 0.44
CA ILE A 88 -12.57 -0.18 1.26
C ILE A 88 -12.56 0.87 2.35
N ASP A 89 -12.53 0.40 3.60
CA ASP A 89 -12.38 1.19 4.82
C ASP A 89 -11.05 0.80 5.46
N ARG A 90 -10.08 1.74 5.46
CA ARG A 90 -8.72 1.46 5.93
C ARG A 90 -8.67 1.26 7.44
N GLU A 91 -9.52 1.95 8.20
CA GLU A 91 -9.62 1.79 9.66
C GLU A 91 -10.09 0.39 10.03
N GLN A 92 -11.06 -0.15 9.29
CA GLN A 92 -11.53 -1.51 9.53
C GLN A 92 -10.49 -2.58 9.16
N LEU A 93 -9.72 -2.35 8.09
CA LEU A 93 -8.76 -3.33 7.55
C LEU A 93 -7.41 -3.33 8.27
N CYS A 94 -6.86 -2.13 8.46
CA CYS A 94 -5.48 -1.93 8.89
C CYS A 94 -5.39 -1.11 10.18
N GLY A 95 -6.50 -0.58 10.69
CA GLY A 95 -6.53 0.27 11.87
C GLY A 95 -5.58 1.44 11.73
N GLN A 96 -4.68 1.60 12.71
CA GLN A 96 -3.74 2.71 12.78
C GLN A 96 -2.36 2.40 12.19
N ASN A 97 -2.25 1.29 11.42
CA ASN A 97 -1.01 0.95 10.76
C ASN A 97 -0.61 2.04 9.75
N LEU A 98 0.67 2.40 9.73
CA LEU A 98 1.21 3.45 8.86
C LEU A 98 1.02 3.14 7.37
N ARG A 99 1.03 1.85 7.02
CA ARG A 99 0.81 1.37 5.65
C ARG A 99 -0.21 0.24 5.67
N CYS A 100 -1.07 0.24 4.66
CA CYS A 100 -2.12 -0.75 4.49
C CYS A 100 -2.00 -1.37 3.10
N PHE A 101 -1.89 -2.69 3.04
CA PHE A 101 -1.75 -3.43 1.79
C PHE A 101 -2.80 -4.53 1.71
N LEU A 102 -3.42 -4.62 0.54
CA LEU A 102 -4.24 -5.75 0.15
C LEU A 102 -3.53 -6.52 -0.96
N HIS A 103 -3.69 -7.84 -0.95
CA HIS A 103 -2.97 -8.71 -1.87
C HIS A 103 -3.90 -9.43 -2.85
N LEU A 104 -3.51 -9.45 -4.12
CA LEU A 104 -4.13 -10.31 -5.14
C LEU A 104 -3.10 -11.29 -5.68
N LYS A 105 -3.55 -12.52 -5.89
CA LYS A 105 -2.75 -13.57 -6.55
C LYS A 105 -3.41 -13.92 -7.86
N LEU A 106 -2.65 -13.84 -8.94
CA LEU A 106 -3.09 -14.26 -10.26
C LEU A 106 -2.26 -15.45 -10.74
N ALA A 107 -2.89 -16.32 -11.51
CA ALA A 107 -2.22 -17.41 -12.20
C ALA A 107 -2.47 -17.30 -13.70
N ILE A 108 -1.43 -17.54 -14.48
CA ILE A 108 -1.53 -17.81 -15.92
C ILE A 108 -1.29 -19.30 -16.08
N GLU A 109 -2.07 -20.00 -16.90
CA GLU A 109 -1.92 -21.45 -17.09
C GLU A 109 -0.95 -21.79 -18.22
N ASN A 110 -0.86 -20.97 -19.26
CA ASN A 110 -0.09 -21.26 -20.47
C ASN A 110 0.89 -20.12 -20.81
N PRO A 111 2.16 -20.17 -20.35
CA PRO A 111 2.75 -21.12 -19.40
C PRO A 111 2.30 -20.88 -17.95
N VAL A 112 2.51 -21.87 -17.07
CA VAL A 112 2.12 -21.76 -15.66
C VAL A 112 2.99 -20.74 -14.93
N GLU A 113 2.42 -19.59 -14.60
CA GLU A 113 3.10 -18.49 -13.91
C GLU A 113 2.20 -17.87 -12.85
N PHE A 114 2.80 -17.38 -11.76
CA PHE A 114 2.07 -16.77 -10.65
C PHE A 114 2.54 -15.33 -10.42
N TYR A 115 1.56 -14.44 -10.26
CA TYR A 115 1.81 -13.03 -10.04
C TYR A 115 1.19 -12.59 -8.72
N ARG A 116 1.99 -11.91 -7.91
CA ARG A 116 1.53 -11.28 -6.67
C ARG A 116 1.41 -9.78 -6.89
N ILE A 117 0.21 -9.27 -6.70
CA ILE A 117 -0.10 -7.85 -6.82
C ILE A 117 -0.32 -7.30 -5.42
N GLU A 118 0.31 -6.18 -5.12
CA GLU A 118 0.07 -5.42 -3.90
C GLU A 118 -0.71 -4.15 -4.23
N VAL A 119 -1.79 -3.91 -3.52
CA VAL A 119 -2.54 -2.66 -3.61
C VAL A 119 -2.40 -1.92 -2.29
N GLU A 120 -1.71 -0.78 -2.32
CA GLU A 120 -1.58 0.11 -1.18
C GLU A 120 -2.85 0.95 -1.03
N ILE A 121 -3.47 0.88 0.14
CA ILE A 121 -4.65 1.69 0.46
C ILE A 121 -4.17 2.99 1.10
N LEU A 122 -4.41 4.10 0.39
CA LEU A 122 -4.06 5.43 0.83
C LEU A 122 -5.19 5.98 1.70
N ASP A 123 -4.79 6.41 2.90
CA ASP A 123 -5.67 7.06 3.86
C ASP A 123 -6.23 8.39 3.31
N ILE A 124 -7.54 8.54 3.38
CA ILE A 124 -8.24 9.81 3.20
C ILE A 124 -8.62 10.33 4.60
N ASN A 125 -8.50 11.64 4.80
CA ASN A 125 -8.95 12.27 6.05
C ASN A 125 -10.48 12.46 6.04
N ASP A 126 -11.24 11.37 6.04
CA ASP A 126 -12.70 11.33 6.14
C ASP A 126 -13.20 11.23 7.59
N ASN A 127 -12.31 10.83 8.51
CA ASN A 127 -12.58 10.76 9.93
C ASN A 127 -12.41 12.14 10.60
N ALA A 128 -13.49 12.62 11.23
CA ALA A 128 -13.45 13.84 12.03
C ALA A 128 -12.74 13.59 13.38
N PRO A 129 -12.00 14.57 13.92
CA PRO A 129 -11.42 14.44 15.25
C PRO A 129 -12.53 14.28 16.30
N VAL A 130 -12.37 13.31 17.20
CA VAL A 130 -13.29 13.09 18.32
C VAL A 130 -12.66 13.63 19.60
N PHE A 131 -13.33 14.57 20.25
CA PHE A 131 -12.92 15.09 21.55
C PHE A 131 -13.55 14.25 22.66
N SER A 132 -12.79 14.00 23.73
CA SER A 132 -13.28 13.27 24.91
C SER A 132 -14.43 13.97 25.63
N SER A 133 -14.54 15.29 25.46
CA SER A 133 -15.64 16.11 25.96
C SER A 133 -16.07 17.10 24.89
N SER A 134 -17.39 17.27 24.75
CA SER A 134 -17.98 18.34 23.93
C SER A 134 -17.80 19.72 24.55
N THR A 135 -17.43 19.79 25.83
CA THR A 135 -17.19 21.05 26.56
C THR A 135 -15.86 21.00 27.29
N ILE A 136 -15.00 21.98 27.06
CA ILE A 136 -13.72 22.14 27.75
C ILE A 136 -13.83 23.36 28.66
N SER A 137 -13.81 23.13 29.97
CA SER A 137 -13.80 24.21 30.98
C SER A 137 -12.36 24.55 31.34
N LEU A 138 -11.92 25.76 31.01
CA LEU A 138 -10.60 26.28 31.37
C LEU A 138 -10.74 27.30 32.49
N GLN A 139 -9.90 27.20 33.52
CA GLN A 139 -9.81 28.19 34.59
C GLN A 139 -8.51 28.98 34.42
N ILE A 140 -8.63 30.31 34.36
CA ILE A 140 -7.51 31.23 34.16
C ILE A 140 -7.46 32.17 35.35
N TYR A 141 -6.28 32.37 35.92
CA TYR A 141 -6.07 33.38 36.96
C TYR A 141 -6.12 34.78 36.33
N GLU A 142 -6.80 35.71 37.00
CA GLU A 142 -6.90 37.10 36.55
C GLU A 142 -5.54 37.81 36.40
N LEU A 143 -4.53 37.34 37.14
CA LEU A 143 -3.14 37.83 37.10
C LEU A 143 -2.28 37.10 36.05
N ALA A 144 -2.89 36.33 35.14
CA ALA A 144 -2.18 35.65 34.09
C ALA A 144 -1.38 36.64 33.23
N ALA A 145 -0.08 36.37 33.07
CA ALA A 145 0.79 37.18 32.24
C ALA A 145 0.38 37.09 30.76
N LEU A 146 0.59 38.17 30.02
CA LEU A 146 0.43 38.18 28.57
C LEU A 146 1.38 37.14 27.94
N GLY A 147 0.84 36.30 27.06
CA GLY A 147 1.59 35.20 26.45
C GLY A 147 1.62 33.92 27.28
N LEU A 148 0.82 33.80 28.36
CA LEU A 148 0.62 32.53 29.05
C LEU A 148 0.04 31.50 28.08
N ALA A 149 0.87 30.54 27.69
CA ALA A 149 0.44 29.40 26.89
C ALA A 149 -0.42 28.48 27.76
N LEU A 150 -1.72 28.46 27.52
CA LEU A 150 -2.64 27.52 28.14
C LEU A 150 -2.54 26.20 27.39
N SER A 151 -1.82 25.25 27.98
CA SER A 151 -1.88 23.87 27.51
C SER A 151 -3.21 23.28 27.97
N ALA A 152 -4.18 23.15 27.06
CA ALA A 152 -5.32 22.28 27.26
C ALA A 152 -4.79 20.83 27.24
N PHE A 153 -4.24 20.39 28.37
CA PHE A 153 -3.65 19.06 28.48
C PHE A 153 -4.76 18.02 28.55
N CYS A 154 -4.77 17.10 27.58
CA CYS A 154 -5.47 15.84 27.65
C CYS A 154 -4.98 15.08 28.90
N THR A 155 -5.77 15.07 29.98
CA THR A 155 -5.44 14.27 31.17
C THR A 155 -6.06 12.89 31.07
N PHE A 156 -5.18 11.88 31.12
CA PHE A 156 -5.40 10.43 31.19
C PHE A 156 -6.05 9.72 29.99
N ASP A 157 -5.13 9.03 29.31
CA ASP A 157 -5.25 8.03 28.26
C ASP A 157 -5.62 8.51 26.84
N SER A 158 -4.64 8.33 25.94
CA SER A 158 -4.78 8.25 24.49
C SER A 158 -5.33 9.48 23.75
N CYS A 159 -4.46 10.44 23.47
CA CYS A 159 -4.67 11.31 22.31
C CYS A 159 -4.24 10.51 21.06
N PHE A 160 -5.20 9.91 20.35
CA PHE A 160 -4.96 9.38 19.02
C PHE A 160 -5.94 9.97 18.02
N SER A 161 -5.50 10.99 17.30
CA SER A 161 -5.52 10.97 15.83
C SER A 161 -4.60 12.09 15.33
N THR A 162 -3.53 11.72 14.64
CA THR A 162 -2.62 12.65 13.96
C THR A 162 -3.10 13.02 12.55
N LYS A 163 -4.39 12.88 12.26
CA LYS A 163 -4.98 13.19 10.96
C LYS A 163 -6.08 14.24 11.17
N GLY A 164 -5.81 15.45 10.69
CA GLY A 164 -6.70 16.59 10.82
C GLY A 164 -6.26 17.59 11.88
N ALA A 165 -5.28 18.43 11.54
CA ALA A 165 -5.17 19.73 12.20
C ALA A 165 -6.45 20.52 11.86
N SER A 166 -7.43 20.50 12.75
CA SER A 166 -8.60 21.35 12.64
C SER A 166 -8.12 22.79 12.75
N ARG A 167 -7.94 23.43 11.60
CA ARG A 167 -7.57 24.84 11.51
C ARG A 167 -8.83 25.65 11.29
N GLU A 168 -9.68 25.67 12.32
CA GLU A 168 -10.66 26.72 12.51
C GLU A 168 -10.57 27.21 13.96
N LEU A 169 -9.68 28.17 14.15
CA LEU A 169 -9.83 29.19 15.18
C LEU A 169 -9.86 30.50 14.41
N PHE A 170 -11.07 31.00 14.14
CA PHE A 170 -11.55 32.37 14.35
C PHE A 170 -13.01 32.47 13.91
#